data_AF-A0A679I845-F1
#
_entry.id   AF-A0A679I845-F1
#
_cell.length_a   1.000
_cell.length_b   1.000
_cell.length_c   1.000
_cell.angle_alpha   90.00
_cell.angle_beta   90.00
_cell.angle_gamma   90.00
#
_symmetry.space_group_name_H-M   'P 1'
#
loop_
_entity.id
_entity.type
_entity.pdbx_description
1 polymer ?
#
loop_
_entity_poly.entity_id
_entity_poly.type
_entity_poly.pdbx_seq_one_letter_code
_entity_poly.pdbx_strand_id
1 'polypeptide(L)'
;MKNTALFLMFLMTQSAYADDWGCQVMLCMSNPAGPMAVAECVPPMQRLYDAMSRKGFQWPTCDLAGKPDSPKPFTVDPAARPFTSTDAASASNVGDN
;
A
#
# COMPACT_ATOMS: atom_id res chain seq x y z
N MET A 1 18.18 -22.95 29.57
CA MET A 1 16.91 -22.79 28.82
C MET A 1 16.49 -21.31 28.76
N LYS A 2 17.34 -20.42 28.23
CA LYS A 2 17.06 -18.96 28.20
C LYS A 2 17.36 -18.32 26.83
N ASN A 3 17.86 -19.09 25.86
CA ASN A 3 18.34 -18.57 24.57
C ASN A 3 17.45 -18.97 23.38
N THR A 4 16.39 -19.75 23.60
CA THR A 4 15.46 -20.18 22.54
C THR A 4 14.51 -19.06 22.10
N ALA A 5 14.25 -18.08 22.97
CA ALA A 5 13.39 -16.94 22.65
C ALA A 5 13.98 -16.01 21.58
N LEU A 6 15.31 -15.81 21.59
CA LEU A 6 16.02 -15.01 20.58
C LEU A 6 15.98 -15.67 19.19
N PHE A 7 16.00 -16.99 19.13
CA PHE A 7 15.92 -17.74 17.86
C PHE A 7 14.53 -17.64 17.21
N LEU A 8 13.46 -17.56 18.01
CA LEU A 8 12.09 -17.42 17.51
C LEU A 8 11.79 -16.03 16.97
N MET A 9 12.44 -14.97 17.48
CA MET A 9 12.25 -13.60 16.97
C MET A 9 12.87 -13.37 15.58
N PHE A 10 13.96 -14.05 15.24
CA PHE A 10 14.66 -13.82 13.96
C PHE A 10 13.91 -14.38 12.74
N LEU A 11 12.97 -15.30 12.96
CA LEU A 11 12.20 -15.96 11.89
C LEU A 11 11.02 -15.13 11.37
N MET A 12 10.73 -13.97 11.98
CA MET A 12 9.52 -13.18 11.70
C MET A 12 9.77 -11.96 10.79
N THR A 13 11.01 -11.70 10.35
CA THR A 13 11.29 -10.62 9.39
C THR A 13 10.90 -11.05 7.97
N GLN A 14 9.63 -10.85 7.62
CA GLN A 14 9.17 -10.98 6.24
C GLN A 14 9.55 -9.71 5.48
N SER A 15 10.43 -9.85 4.48
CA SER A 15 10.66 -8.82 3.48
C SER A 15 9.41 -8.71 2.60
N ALA A 16 8.75 -7.56 2.60
CA ALA A 16 7.65 -7.29 1.67
C ALA A 16 8.25 -7.08 0.26
N TYR A 17 8.24 -8.12 -0.56
CA TYR A 17 8.62 -8.00 -1.97
C TYR A 17 7.46 -7.37 -2.73
N ALA A 18 7.56 -6.08 -3.03
CA ALA A 18 6.67 -5.42 -3.98
C ALA A 18 7.13 -5.80 -5.39
N ASP A 19 6.22 -6.38 -6.18
CA ASP A 19 6.44 -6.55 -7.61
C ASP A 19 6.15 -5.24 -8.38
N ASP A 20 6.71 -5.11 -9.59
CA ASP A 20 6.53 -3.93 -10.45
C ASP A 20 5.06 -3.72 -10.86
N TRP A 21 4.24 -4.78 -10.84
CA TRP A 21 2.82 -4.67 -11.19
C TRP A 21 2.04 -3.86 -10.16
N GLY A 22 2.37 -3.97 -8.87
CA GLY A 22 1.81 -3.10 -7.83
C GLY A 22 2.09 -1.61 -8.08
N CYS A 23 3.31 -1.28 -8.49
CA CYS A 23 3.69 0.10 -8.85
C CYS A 23 2.93 0.59 -10.09
N GLN A 24 2.77 -0.25 -11.11
CA GLN A 24 1.99 0.07 -12.30
C GLN A 24 0.53 0.36 -11.96
N VAL A 25 -0.10 -0.47 -11.12
CA VAL A 25 -1.49 -0.26 -10.68
C VAL A 25 -1.64 1.07 -9.94
N MET A 26 -0.77 1.37 -8.97
CA MET A 26 -0.84 2.63 -8.22
C MET A 26 -0.67 3.86 -9.11
N LEU A 27 0.26 3.81 -10.06
CA LEU A 27 0.45 4.87 -11.04
C LEU A 27 -0.79 5.06 -11.92
N CYS A 28 -1.36 3.97 -12.43
CA CYS A 28 -2.53 4.01 -13.29
C CYS A 28 -3.77 4.54 -12.55
N MET A 29 -4.01 4.13 -11.30
CA MET A 29 -5.09 4.64 -10.46
C MET A 29 -4.99 6.14 -10.17
N SER A 30 -3.79 6.71 -10.23
CA SER A 30 -3.55 8.13 -10.01
C SER A 30 -3.90 9.00 -11.24
N ASN A 31 -4.27 8.40 -12.37
CA ASN A 31 -4.63 9.14 -13.57
C ASN A 31 -6.00 9.83 -13.41
N PRO A 32 -6.09 11.17 -13.47
CA PRO A 32 -7.34 11.91 -13.25
C PRO A 32 -8.40 11.66 -14.33
N ALA A 33 -8.01 11.22 -15.53
CA ALA A 33 -8.96 10.83 -16.58
C ALA A 33 -9.54 9.42 -16.37
N GLY A 34 -9.04 8.68 -15.39
CA GLY A 34 -9.47 7.33 -15.03
C GLY A 34 -8.36 6.29 -15.15
N PRO A 35 -8.47 5.16 -14.43
CA PRO A 35 -7.39 4.19 -14.28
C PRO A 35 -6.99 3.47 -15.57
N MET A 36 -7.85 3.48 -16.59
CA MET A 36 -7.61 2.88 -17.91
C MET A 36 -7.62 3.91 -19.05
N ALA A 37 -7.49 5.20 -18.73
CA ALA A 37 -7.59 6.26 -19.74
C ALA A 37 -6.38 6.32 -20.70
N VAL A 38 -5.25 5.70 -20.33
CA VAL A 38 -4.08 5.51 -21.20
C VAL A 38 -3.93 4.03 -21.54
N ALA A 39 -3.52 3.73 -22.77
CA ALA A 39 -3.50 2.37 -23.30
C ALA A 39 -2.57 1.44 -22.49
N GLU A 40 -1.46 1.97 -21.99
CA GLU A 40 -0.48 1.26 -21.17
C GLU A 40 -1.06 0.81 -19.82
N CYS A 41 -2.11 1.48 -19.34
CA CYS A 41 -2.77 1.14 -18.10
C CYS A 41 -3.87 0.07 -18.26
N VAL A 42 -4.29 -0.27 -19.48
CA VAL A 42 -5.33 -1.27 -19.70
C VAL A 42 -4.91 -2.66 -19.20
N PRO A 43 -3.74 -3.23 -19.59
CA PRO A 43 -3.33 -4.56 -19.11
C PRO A 43 -3.15 -4.69 -17.58
N PRO A 44 -2.42 -3.80 -16.88
CA PRO A 44 -2.20 -3.96 -15.44
C PRO A 44 -3.50 -3.77 -14.63
N MET A 45 -4.40 -2.89 -15.06
CA MET A 45 -5.70 -2.70 -14.41
C MET A 45 -6.64 -3.88 -14.63
N GLN A 46 -6.65 -4.49 -15.83
CA GLN A 46 -7.46 -5.68 -16.08
C GLN A 46 -7.00 -6.86 -15.23
N ARG A 47 -5.68 -7.05 -15.09
CA ARG A 47 -5.10 -8.03 -14.15
C ARG A 47 -5.54 -7.77 -12.70
N LEU A 48 -5.64 -6.51 -12.28
CA LEU A 48 -6.17 -6.15 -10.97
C LEU A 48 -7.65 -6.54 -10.83
N TYR A 49 -8.51 -6.17 -11.78
CA TYR A 49 -9.93 -6.51 -11.71
C TYR A 49 -10.15 -8.02 -11.66
N ASP A 50 -9.38 -8.79 -12.43
CA ASP A 50 -9.40 -10.25 -12.39
C ASP A 50 -8.96 -10.78 -11.01
N ALA A 51 -7.91 -10.20 -10.41
CA ALA A 51 -7.47 -10.57 -9.07
C ALA A 51 -8.54 -10.26 -8.00
N MET A 52 -9.16 -9.09 -8.07
CA MET A 52 -10.24 -8.67 -7.17
C MET A 52 -11.48 -9.56 -7.23
N SER A 53 -11.75 -10.15 -8.39
CA SER A 53 -12.88 -11.08 -8.56
C SER A 53 -12.69 -12.42 -7.83
N ARG A 54 -11.47 -12.75 -7.42
CA ARG A 54 -11.14 -14.03 -6.78
C ARG A 54 -11.53 -14.01 -5.31
N LYS A 55 -12.09 -15.13 -4.84
CA LYS A 55 -12.36 -15.32 -3.41
C LYS A 55 -11.06 -15.19 -2.61
N GLY A 56 -11.09 -14.38 -1.57
CA GLY A 56 -9.94 -14.16 -0.68
C GLY A 56 -8.99 -13.03 -1.13
N PHE A 57 -9.30 -12.29 -2.19
CA PHE A 57 -8.60 -11.04 -2.48
C PHE A 57 -8.89 -10.01 -1.39
N GLN A 58 -7.85 -9.34 -0.91
CA GLN A 58 -7.92 -8.29 0.10
C GLN A 58 -7.00 -7.17 -0.34
N TRP A 59 -7.52 -5.94 -0.34
CA TRP A 59 -6.69 -4.76 -0.51
C TRP A 59 -5.79 -4.56 0.72
N PRO A 60 -4.56 -4.03 0.55
CA PRO A 60 -3.78 -3.54 1.67
C PRO A 60 -4.62 -2.54 2.47
N THR A 61 -4.76 -2.78 3.77
CA THR A 61 -5.46 -1.88 4.67
C THR A 61 -4.46 -0.93 5.31
N CYS A 62 -4.83 0.35 5.40
CA CYS A 62 -4.13 1.35 6.19
C CYS A 62 -5.17 1.98 7.12
N ASP A 63 -4.85 2.23 8.39
CA ASP A 63 -5.82 2.82 9.34
C ASP A 63 -6.30 4.22 8.95
N LEU A 64 -5.49 4.89 8.11
CA LEU A 64 -5.80 6.18 7.51
C LEU A 64 -6.68 6.02 6.26
N ALA A 65 -6.65 4.87 5.59
CA ALA A 65 -7.54 4.57 4.48
C ALA A 65 -8.95 4.34 5.04
N GLY A 66 -9.87 5.26 4.75
CA GLY A 66 -11.28 5.09 5.09
C GLY A 66 -11.91 3.91 4.35
N LYS A 67 -13.11 3.51 4.78
CA LYS A 67 -13.92 2.57 4.00
C LYS A 67 -14.60 3.30 2.84
N PRO A 68 -14.94 2.62 1.74
CA PRO A 68 -15.66 3.24 0.61
C PRO A 68 -16.97 3.95 1.05
N ASP A 69 -17.67 3.39 2.03
CA ASP A 69 -18.91 3.91 2.61
C ASP A 69 -18.70 4.85 3.80
N SER A 70 -17.51 4.82 4.41
CA SER A 70 -17.14 5.66 5.55
C SER A 70 -15.69 6.16 5.42
N PRO A 71 -15.44 7.13 4.51
CA PRO A 71 -14.11 7.71 4.33
C PRO A 71 -13.64 8.40 5.61
N LYS A 72 -12.39 8.14 6.02
CA LYS A 72 -11.74 8.90 7.10
C LYS A 72 -11.40 10.30 6.55
N PRO A 73 -11.71 11.39 7.27
CA PRO A 73 -11.31 12.72 6.84
C PRO A 73 -9.78 12.79 6.74
N PHE A 74 -9.25 13.22 5.59
CA PHE A 74 -7.86 13.62 5.50
C PHE A 74 -7.71 15.01 6.13
N THR A 75 -7.31 15.06 7.40
CA THR A 75 -6.97 16.31 8.07
C THR A 75 -5.48 16.58 7.90
N VAL A 76 -5.15 17.69 7.23
CA VAL A 76 -3.79 18.22 7.26
C VAL A 76 -3.57 18.78 8.65
N ASP A 77 -2.68 18.19 9.43
CA ASP A 77 -2.21 18.79 10.68
C ASP A 77 -1.50 20.11 10.34
N PRO A 78 -1.99 21.27 10.81
CA PRO A 78 -1.36 22.57 10.52
C PRO A 78 0.06 22.70 11.09
N ALA A 79 0.41 21.87 12.09
CA ALA A 79 1.74 21.82 12.67
C ALA A 79 2.65 20.78 11.97
N ALA A 80 2.11 19.96 11.06
CA ALA A 80 2.93 19.00 10.32
C ALA A 80 3.85 19.71 9.32
N ARG A 81 5.12 19.33 9.35
CA ARG A 81 6.07 19.75 8.31
C ARG A 81 5.64 19.15 6.96
N PRO A 82 5.85 19.87 5.83
CA PRO A 82 5.55 19.33 4.51
C PRO A 82 6.23 17.99 4.28
N PHE A 83 5.50 17.02 3.73
CA PHE A 83 6.07 15.74 3.35
C PHE A 83 7.08 15.97 2.22
N THR A 84 8.33 15.61 2.47
CA THR A 84 9.44 15.71 1.52
C THR A 84 9.78 14.33 0.96
N SER A 85 10.45 14.26 -0.19
CA SER A 85 10.83 12.99 -0.82
C SER A 85 11.71 12.09 0.06
N THR A 86 12.44 12.67 1.03
CA THR A 86 13.19 11.91 2.05
C THR A 86 12.29 11.19 3.05
N ASP A 87 11.07 11.68 3.25
CA ASP A 87 10.09 11.09 4.15
C ASP A 87 9.41 9.86 3.53
N ALA A 88 9.33 9.78 2.18
CA ALA A 88 8.80 8.62 1.47
C ALA A 88 9.63 7.34 1.66
N ALA A 89 10.96 7.48 1.72
CA ALA A 89 11.85 6.37 2.08
C ALA A 89 11.68 5.91 3.53
N SER A 90 11.16 6.79 4.40
CA SER A 90 10.95 6.53 5.82
C SER A 90 9.54 5.99 6.12
N ALA A 91 8.55 6.37 5.29
CA ALA A 91 7.15 5.95 5.43
C ALA A 91 6.94 4.45 5.19
N SER A 92 7.85 3.75 4.50
CA SER A 92 7.84 2.29 4.41
C SER A 92 8.08 1.60 5.77
N ASN A 93 8.52 2.33 6.80
CA ASN A 93 8.74 1.83 8.16
C ASN A 93 7.78 2.45 9.20
N VAL A 94 6.81 3.27 8.79
CA VAL A 94 5.80 3.83 9.72
C VAL A 94 4.58 2.91 9.72
N GLY A 95 4.79 1.73 10.27
CA GLY A 95 3.77 0.69 10.42
C GLY A 95 3.90 0.00 11.76
N ASP A 96 4.10 0.76 12.84
CA ASP A 96 4.11 0.25 14.21
C ASP A 96 3.35 1.21 15.11
N ASN A 97 2.08 0.89 15.39
CA ASN A 97 1.39 1.07 16.68
C ASN A 97 0.09 0.25 16.69
#